data_AF-A0A183INF0-F1
#
_entry.id   AF-A0A183INF0-F1
#
_cell.length_a   1.000
_cell.length_b   1.000
_cell.length_c   1.000
_cell.angle_alpha   90.00
_cell.angle_beta   90.00
_cell.angle_gamma   90.00
#
_symmetry.space_group_name_H-M   'P 1'
#
loop_
_entity.id
_entity.type
_entity.pdbx_description
1 polymer ?
#
loop_
_entity_poly.entity_id
_entity_poly.type
_entity_poly.pdbx_seq_one_letter_code
_entity_poly.pdbx_strand_id
1 'polypeptide(L)'
;MQERTKCSCGNGCHFDFFEKRLSYCFRVFARYVSFRPWTFIVLPVLVTIGLSFGGFYLDHNSDAVYLYTPVNAPSKVEQQLFYDVWESGNEARATPGRTVIDYGLAHVIVTAKDHTNILKVETTADAIAFNEYIVHNISITAGGNEYRYVDLCMKWKNRCHENNQIAILSAIYHKPTPYAKLTYPRFSYHHVRYYIGSALGDVHVDQETGEVRDAGAWLLVYQLSHKTPTESALGIQWLEELEAHLLNFKHPTLEVTFSHSQTLSSEMSKNGLYLAPKIPITFAVLIIYTLLCTVTLMWKSRIPWVDWTRSTPWLAFAGVIGAGMGVSTTIGLLSLCGVQFCEVISAMPFLVVCKYSAVCTSSDVADVVSCFC
;
A
#
# COMPACT_ATOMS: atom_id res chain seq x y z
N MET A 1 48.43 10.25 30.89
CA MET A 1 49.27 10.46 29.69
C MET A 1 48.35 10.80 28.56
N GLN A 2 48.48 12.02 28.05
CA GLN A 2 47.54 12.67 27.13
C GLN A 2 48.10 12.51 25.72
N GLU A 3 47.52 11.60 24.93
CA GLU A 3 47.86 11.45 23.52
C GLU A 3 47.40 12.70 22.75
N ARG A 4 48.37 13.53 22.37
CA ARG A 4 48.20 14.55 21.32
C ARG A 4 48.35 13.84 19.99
N THR A 5 47.25 13.53 19.32
CA THR A 5 47.27 13.30 17.87
C THR A 5 47.45 14.65 17.17
N LYS A 6 48.66 14.89 16.66
CA LYS A 6 48.93 15.96 15.70
C LYS A 6 48.35 15.53 14.35
N CYS A 7 47.27 16.16 13.90
CA CYS A 7 46.88 16.08 12.49
C CYS A 7 47.80 16.98 11.65
N SER A 8 48.42 16.36 10.64
CA SER A 8 49.26 17.02 9.63
C SER A 8 48.41 17.88 8.72
N CYS A 9 48.90 19.07 8.41
CA CYS A 9 48.23 20.09 7.61
C CYS A 9 48.30 19.71 6.12
N GLY A 10 47.21 19.18 5.57
CA GLY A 10 46.96 19.07 4.13
C GLY A 10 46.04 20.21 3.69
N ASN A 11 46.43 20.96 2.66
CA ASN A 11 45.76 22.17 2.18
C ASN A 11 44.23 22.00 2.01
N GLY A 12 43.48 22.64 2.92
CA GLY A 12 42.01 22.70 2.92
C GLY A 12 41.47 23.97 3.59
N CYS A 13 42.09 25.13 3.34
CA CYS A 13 41.88 26.38 4.10
C CYS A 13 40.47 27.01 4.03
N HIS A 14 39.50 26.45 3.31
CA HIS A 14 38.15 27.03 3.22
C HIS A 14 37.18 26.52 4.31
N PHE A 15 37.36 25.30 4.82
CA PHE A 15 36.48 24.73 5.85
C PHE A 15 36.91 25.05 7.28
N ASP A 16 38.21 25.25 7.54
CA ASP A 16 38.74 25.58 8.87
C ASP A 16 38.16 26.86 9.48
N PHE A 17 37.84 27.86 8.65
CA PHE A 17 37.24 29.11 9.13
C PHE A 17 35.79 28.89 9.60
N PHE A 18 35.01 28.14 8.83
CA PHE A 18 33.65 27.78 9.19
C PHE A 18 33.63 26.87 10.42
N GLU A 19 34.51 25.88 10.49
CA GLU A 19 34.64 24.98 11.64
C GLU A 19 34.95 25.75 12.92
N LYS A 20 35.94 26.66 12.88
CA LYS A 20 36.30 27.48 14.06
C LYS A 20 35.14 28.35 14.53
N ARG A 21 34.40 28.94 13.60
CA ARG A 21 33.26 29.81 13.92
C ARG A 21 32.08 29.00 14.48
N LEU A 22 31.79 27.85 13.88
CA LEU A 22 30.76 26.92 14.35
C LEU A 22 31.11 26.36 15.74
N SER A 23 32.36 25.94 15.95
CA SER A 23 32.87 25.48 17.25
C SER A 23 32.76 26.56 18.32
N TYR A 24 33.06 27.82 17.99
CA TYR A 24 32.85 28.95 18.90
C TYR A 24 31.37 29.12 19.25
N CYS A 25 30.47 29.10 18.26
CA CYS A 25 29.03 29.18 18.49
C CYS A 25 28.52 28.05 19.39
N PHE A 26 28.91 26.80 19.12
CA PHE A 26 28.53 25.65 19.96
C PHE A 26 29.09 25.75 21.37
N ARG A 27 30.32 26.26 21.54
CA ARG A 27 30.92 26.45 22.87
C ARG A 27 30.19 27.52 23.67
N VAL A 28 29.76 28.61 23.04
CA VAL A 28 28.94 29.65 23.67
C VAL A 28 27.56 29.11 24.03
N PHE A 29 26.93 28.39 23.10
CA PHE A 29 25.63 27.75 23.32
C PHE A 29 25.68 26.72 24.46
N ALA A 30 26.65 25.80 24.45
CA ALA A 30 26.83 24.80 25.50
C ALA A 30 27.07 25.45 26.87
N ARG A 31 27.83 26.55 26.93
CA ARG A 31 28.01 27.34 28.16
C ARG A 31 26.69 27.94 28.64
N TYR A 32 25.84 28.42 27.74
CA TYR A 32 24.53 28.95 28.10
C TYR A 32 23.57 27.86 28.60
N VAL A 33 23.55 26.69 27.95
CA VAL A 33 22.76 25.52 28.36
C VAL A 33 23.17 25.03 29.74
N SER A 34 24.47 24.97 30.04
CA SER A 34 24.96 24.49 31.34
C SER A 34 24.61 25.43 32.51
N PHE A 35 24.46 26.74 32.25
CA PHE A 35 23.99 27.69 33.28
C PHE A 35 22.48 27.63 33.54
N ARG A 36 21.67 27.15 32.58
CA ARG A 36 20.20 27.05 32.71
C ARG A 36 19.66 25.74 32.12
N PRO A 37 19.96 24.57 32.73
CA PRO A 37 19.59 23.28 32.14
C PRO A 37 18.07 23.06 32.07
N TRP A 38 17.33 23.49 33.10
CA TRP A 38 15.88 23.27 33.19
C TRP A 38 15.08 23.92 32.06
N THR A 39 15.47 25.11 31.61
CA THR A 39 14.76 25.79 30.51
C THR A 39 14.88 25.01 29.20
N PHE A 40 16.02 24.38 28.96
CA PHE A 40 16.27 23.58 27.75
C PHE A 40 15.66 22.18 27.80
N ILE A 41 15.22 21.71 28.97
CA ILE A 41 14.49 20.44 29.11
C ILE A 41 12.99 20.69 29.04
N VAL A 42 12.49 21.66 29.80
CA VAL A 42 11.04 21.91 29.91
C VAL A 42 10.48 22.52 28.64
N LEU A 43 11.21 23.43 27.99
CA LEU A 43 10.70 24.11 26.78
C LEU A 43 10.46 23.12 25.62
N PRO A 44 11.41 22.24 25.21
CA PRO A 44 11.14 21.27 24.16
C PRO A 44 10.02 20.29 24.52
N VAL A 45 9.93 19.86 25.79
CA VAL A 45 8.83 18.98 26.24
C VAL A 45 7.48 19.65 26.07
N LEU A 46 7.34 20.92 26.47
CA LEU A 46 6.09 21.67 26.31
C LEU A 46 5.74 21.92 24.83
N VAL A 47 6.75 22.25 24.01
CA VAL A 47 6.57 22.43 22.56
C VAL A 47 6.13 21.13 21.91
N THR A 48 6.77 20.00 22.25
CA THR A 48 6.38 18.67 21.77
C THR A 48 4.95 18.35 22.17
N ILE A 49 4.55 18.58 23.42
CA ILE A 49 3.16 18.33 23.87
C ILE A 49 2.18 19.19 23.06
N GLY A 50 2.46 20.48 22.89
CA GLY A 50 1.61 21.40 22.15
C GLY A 50 1.47 21.03 20.67
N LEU A 51 2.57 20.69 20.00
CA LEU A 51 2.55 20.30 18.59
C LEU A 51 2.00 18.89 18.37
N SER A 52 2.24 17.96 19.30
CA SER A 52 1.71 16.60 19.23
C SER A 52 0.18 16.58 19.30
N PHE A 53 -0.46 17.60 19.87
CA PHE A 53 -1.93 17.77 19.80
C PHE A 53 -2.44 17.82 18.36
N GLY A 54 -1.61 18.25 17.41
CA GLY A 54 -1.91 18.18 15.98
C GLY A 54 -2.20 16.77 15.46
N GLY A 55 -1.71 15.73 16.15
CA GLY A 55 -2.01 14.34 15.81
C GLY A 55 -3.49 13.97 15.92
N PHE A 56 -4.31 14.72 16.67
CA PHE A 56 -5.76 14.51 16.70
C PHE A 56 -6.47 14.93 15.41
N TYR A 57 -5.86 15.81 14.62
CA TYR A 57 -6.38 16.26 13.31
C TYR A 57 -5.80 15.47 12.14
N LEU A 58 -5.27 14.28 12.40
CA LEU A 58 -4.60 13.46 11.39
C LEU A 58 -5.61 12.99 10.34
N ASP A 59 -5.47 13.52 9.13
CA ASP A 59 -6.22 13.07 7.95
C ASP A 59 -5.50 11.86 7.33
N HIS A 60 -6.20 10.76 7.19
CA HIS A 60 -5.64 9.51 6.70
C HIS A 60 -6.13 9.24 5.28
N ASN A 61 -5.18 9.00 4.36
CA ASN A 61 -5.49 8.65 2.98
C ASN A 61 -4.78 7.33 2.61
N SER A 62 -5.57 6.35 2.17
CA SER A 62 -5.12 5.01 1.77
C SER A 62 -5.22 4.76 0.27
N ASP A 63 -5.65 5.74 -0.52
CA ASP A 63 -5.73 5.61 -1.97
C ASP A 63 -4.33 5.52 -2.60
N ALA A 64 -3.96 4.31 -3.02
CA ALA A 64 -2.67 4.03 -3.64
C ALA A 64 -2.46 4.85 -4.93
N VAL A 65 -3.48 5.01 -5.77
CA VAL A 65 -3.34 5.75 -7.03
C VAL A 65 -3.03 7.21 -6.73
N TYR A 66 -3.73 7.82 -5.77
CA TYR A 66 -3.46 9.18 -5.34
C TYR A 66 -2.05 9.34 -4.75
N LEU A 67 -1.61 8.42 -3.89
CA LEU A 67 -0.33 8.48 -3.18
C LEU A 67 0.90 8.29 -4.08
N TYR A 68 0.80 7.43 -5.11
CA TYR A 68 1.93 7.08 -5.97
C TYR A 68 2.00 7.89 -7.27
N THR A 69 1.02 8.77 -7.54
CA THR A 69 1.02 9.61 -8.75
C THR A 69 1.04 11.10 -8.42
N PRO A 70 1.89 11.91 -9.08
CA PRO A 70 1.97 13.34 -8.78
C PRO A 70 0.63 14.04 -9.07
N VAL A 71 0.31 15.10 -8.32
CA VAL A 71 -0.97 15.82 -8.45
C VAL A 71 -1.14 16.41 -9.85
N ASN A 72 -0.06 16.96 -10.43
CA ASN A 72 -0.04 17.58 -11.76
C ASN A 72 0.51 16.64 -12.84
N ALA A 73 0.28 15.33 -12.71
CA ALA A 73 0.72 14.38 -13.72
C ALA A 73 -0.03 14.61 -15.05
N PRO A 74 0.65 14.62 -16.21
CA PRO A 74 -0.03 14.63 -17.51
C PRO A 74 -1.05 13.49 -17.65
N SER A 75 -0.73 12.32 -17.08
CA SER A 75 -1.63 11.16 -17.07
C SER A 75 -2.96 11.41 -16.34
N LYS A 76 -3.00 12.26 -15.31
CA LYS A 76 -4.26 12.62 -14.62
C LYS A 76 -5.15 13.51 -15.49
N VAL A 77 -4.53 14.44 -16.23
CA VAL A 77 -5.27 15.30 -17.18
C VAL A 77 -5.82 14.47 -18.33
N GLU A 78 -5.02 13.55 -18.87
CA GLU A 78 -5.47 12.60 -19.90
C GLU A 78 -6.59 11.70 -19.38
N GLN A 79 -6.44 11.14 -18.18
CA GLN A 79 -7.47 10.31 -17.54
C GLN A 79 -8.79 11.06 -17.37
N GLN A 80 -8.73 12.33 -16.93
CA GLN A 80 -9.92 13.17 -16.77
C GLN A 80 -10.57 13.48 -18.13
N LEU A 81 -9.78 13.72 -19.18
CA LEU A 81 -10.31 13.86 -20.55
C LEU A 81 -11.01 12.58 -21.02
N PHE A 82 -10.44 11.40 -20.76
CA PHE A 82 -11.08 10.13 -21.09
C PHE A 82 -12.40 9.95 -20.34
N TYR A 83 -12.42 10.27 -19.05
CA TYR A 83 -13.64 10.26 -18.25
C TYR A 83 -14.71 11.17 -18.87
N ASP A 84 -14.37 12.43 -19.14
CA ASP A 84 -15.31 13.43 -19.63
C ASP A 84 -15.91 13.07 -21.00
N VAL A 85 -15.12 12.43 -21.88
CA VAL A 85 -15.55 12.10 -23.25
C VAL A 85 -16.30 10.75 -23.32
N TRP A 86 -15.84 9.72 -22.61
CA TRP A 86 -16.38 8.35 -22.72
C TRP A 86 -17.30 7.93 -21.58
N GLU A 87 -17.11 8.43 -20.35
CA GLU A 87 -17.78 7.93 -19.14
C GLU A 87 -18.80 8.95 -18.56
N SER A 88 -18.52 10.25 -18.64
CA SER A 88 -19.13 11.35 -17.84
C SER A 88 -20.51 11.85 -18.30
N GLY A 89 -21.19 11.23 -19.26
CA GLY A 89 -22.40 11.90 -19.79
C GLY A 89 -23.47 11.09 -20.50
N ASN A 90 -23.20 9.86 -20.94
CA ASN A 90 -24.21 9.07 -21.65
C ASN A 90 -23.99 7.58 -21.42
N GLU A 91 -24.95 6.91 -20.78
CA GLU A 91 -24.99 5.44 -20.62
C GLU A 91 -24.82 4.70 -21.96
N ALA A 92 -25.20 5.34 -23.07
CA ALA A 92 -25.02 4.78 -24.41
C ALA A 92 -23.55 4.72 -24.89
N ARG A 93 -22.63 5.47 -24.25
CA ARG A 93 -21.19 5.54 -24.63
C ARG A 93 -20.27 4.78 -23.69
N ALA A 94 -20.71 4.58 -22.45
CA ALA A 94 -20.03 3.75 -21.46
C ALA A 94 -19.94 2.31 -21.97
N THR A 95 -18.80 1.96 -22.59
CA THR A 95 -18.56 0.62 -23.14
C THR A 95 -17.60 -0.11 -22.20
N PRO A 96 -18.01 -1.27 -21.65
CA PRO A 96 -17.13 -2.10 -20.85
C PRO A 96 -15.83 -2.43 -21.59
N GLY A 97 -14.68 -2.27 -20.92
CA GLY A 97 -13.35 -2.45 -21.53
C GLY A 97 -12.79 -1.25 -22.28
N ARG A 98 -13.47 -0.09 -22.29
CA ARG A 98 -12.92 1.21 -22.73
C ARG A 98 -12.69 2.19 -21.59
N THR A 99 -12.91 1.75 -20.36
CA THR A 99 -12.72 2.58 -19.18
C THR A 99 -11.26 2.67 -18.83
N VAL A 100 -10.81 3.89 -18.57
CA VAL A 100 -9.42 4.21 -18.20
C VAL A 100 -9.27 4.27 -16.67
N ILE A 101 -10.41 4.24 -15.99
CA ILE A 101 -10.51 4.33 -14.54
C ILE A 101 -10.86 2.96 -14.00
N ASP A 102 -10.05 2.47 -13.05
CA ASP A 102 -10.26 1.16 -12.41
C ASP A 102 -11.31 1.20 -11.29
N TYR A 103 -11.86 2.37 -10.91
CA TYR A 103 -12.88 2.46 -9.87
C TYR A 103 -14.10 1.59 -10.19
N GLY A 104 -14.54 0.79 -9.21
CA GLY A 104 -15.71 -0.08 -9.37
C GLY A 104 -15.47 -1.29 -10.27
N LEU A 105 -14.23 -1.57 -10.66
CA LEU A 105 -13.86 -2.74 -11.44
C LEU A 105 -13.49 -3.92 -10.53
N ALA A 106 -13.97 -5.10 -10.89
CA ALA A 106 -13.56 -6.38 -10.31
C ALA A 106 -13.22 -7.39 -11.41
N HIS A 107 -12.05 -8.00 -11.28
CA HIS A 107 -11.55 -9.09 -12.10
C HIS A 107 -11.64 -10.37 -11.30
N VAL A 108 -12.32 -11.37 -11.85
CA VAL A 108 -12.43 -12.70 -11.26
C VAL A 108 -11.88 -13.69 -12.27
N ILE A 109 -10.79 -14.35 -11.93
CA ILE A 109 -10.15 -15.37 -12.76
C ILE A 109 -10.61 -16.73 -12.26
N VAL A 110 -11.22 -17.51 -13.15
CA VAL A 110 -11.73 -18.85 -12.88
C VAL A 110 -10.84 -19.86 -13.59
N THR A 111 -10.23 -20.75 -12.82
CA THR A 111 -9.37 -21.85 -13.29
C THR A 111 -9.98 -23.18 -12.90
N ALA A 112 -9.61 -24.25 -13.61
CA ALA A 112 -9.96 -25.60 -13.19
C ALA A 112 -9.04 -25.99 -12.03
N LYS A 113 -9.60 -26.60 -10.98
CA LYS A 113 -8.86 -27.00 -9.78
C LYS A 113 -7.76 -28.03 -10.08
N ASP A 114 -7.98 -28.89 -11.07
CA ASP A 114 -6.99 -29.87 -11.54
C ASP A 114 -5.95 -29.25 -12.50
N HIS A 115 -5.98 -27.92 -12.71
CA HIS A 115 -5.21 -27.20 -13.73
C HIS A 115 -5.33 -27.83 -15.13
N THR A 116 -6.51 -28.35 -15.44
CA THR A 116 -6.85 -28.87 -16.76
C THR A 116 -7.65 -27.86 -17.56
N ASN A 117 -7.94 -28.19 -18.81
CA ASN A 117 -8.72 -27.36 -19.71
C ASN A 117 -10.03 -26.83 -19.09
N ILE A 118 -10.14 -25.51 -18.97
CA ILE A 118 -11.33 -24.83 -18.47
C ILE A 118 -12.49 -24.88 -19.47
N LEU A 119 -12.19 -25.11 -20.76
CA LEU A 119 -13.16 -25.17 -21.85
C LEU A 119 -13.96 -26.48 -21.90
N LYS A 120 -13.74 -27.44 -20.99
CA LYS A 120 -14.56 -28.67 -20.94
C LYS A 120 -16.02 -28.36 -20.62
N VAL A 121 -16.96 -29.20 -21.06
CA VAL A 121 -18.41 -29.00 -20.85
C VAL A 121 -18.75 -28.82 -19.37
N GLU A 122 -18.22 -29.68 -18.50
CA GLU A 122 -18.54 -29.66 -17.07
C GLU A 122 -18.00 -28.41 -16.39
N THR A 123 -16.71 -28.09 -16.60
CA THR A 123 -16.07 -26.90 -16.01
C THR A 123 -16.65 -25.60 -16.54
N THR A 124 -17.02 -25.55 -17.83
CA THR A 124 -17.67 -24.35 -18.41
C THR A 124 -19.09 -24.18 -17.89
N ALA A 125 -19.86 -25.26 -17.71
CA ALA A 125 -21.19 -25.19 -17.11
C ALA A 125 -21.12 -24.65 -15.67
N ASP A 126 -20.17 -25.15 -14.88
CA ASP A 126 -19.93 -24.65 -13.52
C ASP A 126 -19.51 -23.18 -13.52
N ALA A 127 -18.65 -22.76 -14.47
CA ALA A 127 -18.22 -21.36 -14.59
C ALA A 127 -19.39 -20.41 -14.98
N ILE A 128 -20.32 -20.88 -15.82
CA ILE A 128 -21.54 -20.13 -16.16
C ILE A 128 -22.44 -20.00 -14.94
N ALA A 129 -22.69 -21.10 -14.22
CA ALA A 129 -23.48 -21.08 -12.99
C ALA A 129 -22.86 -20.18 -11.91
N PHE A 130 -21.53 -20.16 -11.82
CA PHE A 130 -20.79 -19.27 -10.94
C PHE A 130 -20.97 -17.79 -11.32
N ASN A 131 -20.92 -17.44 -12.61
CA ASN A 131 -21.22 -16.08 -13.05
C ASN A 131 -22.67 -15.69 -12.74
N GLU A 132 -23.66 -16.57 -12.95
CA GLU A 132 -25.06 -16.30 -12.59
C GLU A 132 -25.22 -16.08 -11.08
N TYR A 133 -24.51 -16.86 -10.25
CA TYR A 133 -24.49 -16.67 -8.80
C TYR A 133 -23.97 -15.29 -8.40
N ILE A 134 -22.85 -14.83 -8.97
CA ILE A 134 -22.31 -13.49 -8.68
C ILE A 134 -23.30 -12.39 -9.08
N VAL A 135 -23.92 -12.52 -10.25
CA VAL A 135 -24.80 -11.48 -10.81
C VAL A 135 -26.12 -11.37 -10.04
N HIS A 136 -26.69 -12.49 -9.59
CA HIS A 136 -28.06 -12.53 -9.07
C HIS A 136 -28.18 -12.79 -7.56
N ASN A 137 -27.23 -13.49 -6.94
CA ASN A 137 -27.36 -13.90 -5.53
C ASN A 137 -26.59 -13.00 -4.57
N ILE A 138 -25.49 -12.37 -5.02
CA ILE A 138 -24.71 -11.47 -4.18
C ILE A 138 -25.42 -10.10 -4.15
N SER A 139 -25.92 -9.75 -2.97
CA SER A 139 -26.63 -8.50 -2.74
C SER A 139 -26.17 -7.80 -1.48
N ILE A 140 -26.32 -6.48 -1.48
CA ILE A 140 -26.05 -5.63 -0.33
C ILE A 140 -27.33 -4.96 0.14
N THR A 141 -27.42 -4.66 1.42
CA THR A 141 -28.56 -3.92 1.99
C THR A 141 -28.12 -2.52 2.41
N ALA A 142 -28.70 -1.50 1.80
CA ALA A 142 -28.40 -0.11 2.11
C ALA A 142 -29.69 0.72 2.18
N GLY A 143 -29.92 1.39 3.31
CA GLY A 143 -31.11 2.22 3.50
C GLY A 143 -32.44 1.46 3.44
N GLY A 144 -32.45 0.17 3.76
CA GLY A 144 -33.63 -0.70 3.71
C GLY A 144 -33.95 -1.28 2.32
N ASN A 145 -33.16 -0.96 1.29
CA ASN A 145 -33.27 -1.56 -0.04
C ASN A 145 -32.16 -2.59 -0.25
N GLU A 146 -32.46 -3.64 -1.02
CA GLU A 146 -31.50 -4.64 -1.48
C GLU A 146 -31.00 -4.24 -2.87
N TYR A 147 -29.67 -4.21 -3.07
CA TYR A 147 -29.02 -3.91 -4.34
C TYR A 147 -28.19 -5.11 -4.80
N ARG A 148 -28.35 -5.50 -6.07
CA ARG A 148 -27.55 -6.55 -6.72
C ARG A 148 -26.61 -5.95 -7.75
N TYR A 149 -25.75 -6.79 -8.34
CA TYR A 149 -24.89 -6.36 -9.45
C TYR A 149 -25.68 -5.69 -10.57
N VAL A 150 -26.84 -6.25 -10.94
CA VAL A 150 -27.68 -5.72 -12.02
C VAL A 150 -28.20 -4.30 -11.78
N ASP A 151 -28.29 -3.89 -10.51
CA ASP A 151 -28.73 -2.56 -10.11
C ASP A 151 -27.57 -1.56 -10.11
N LEU A 152 -26.38 -2.03 -9.70
CA LEU A 152 -25.17 -1.23 -9.49
C LEU A 152 -24.23 -1.19 -10.71
N CYS A 153 -24.39 -2.07 -11.68
CA CYS A 153 -23.51 -2.19 -12.83
C CYS A 153 -23.45 -0.90 -13.67
N MET A 154 -22.37 -0.74 -14.41
CA MET A 154 -22.33 0.23 -15.50
C MET A 154 -23.23 -0.26 -16.66
N LYS A 155 -24.30 0.49 -16.95
CA LYS A 155 -25.30 0.12 -17.96
C LYS A 155 -24.90 0.67 -19.33
N TRP A 156 -24.84 -0.22 -20.32
CA TRP A 156 -24.77 0.13 -21.74
C TRP A 156 -26.10 -0.22 -22.41
N LYS A 157 -26.79 0.80 -22.97
CA LYS A 157 -28.14 0.63 -23.56
C LYS A 157 -29.12 -0.09 -22.62
N ASN A 158 -29.17 0.31 -21.35
CA ASN A 158 -30.00 -0.31 -20.30
C ASN A 158 -29.67 -1.79 -19.99
N ARG A 159 -28.48 -2.28 -20.36
CA ARG A 159 -28.03 -3.63 -20.00
C ARG A 159 -26.67 -3.59 -19.31
N CYS A 160 -26.49 -4.44 -18.32
CA CYS A 160 -25.20 -4.64 -17.70
C CYS A 160 -24.23 -5.38 -18.62
N HIS A 161 -22.94 -5.18 -18.39
CA HIS A 161 -21.96 -6.13 -18.88
C HIS A 161 -22.05 -7.41 -18.05
N GLU A 162 -22.57 -8.45 -18.69
CA GLU A 162 -22.56 -9.81 -18.18
C GLU A 162 -21.50 -10.58 -18.96
N ASN A 163 -20.82 -11.51 -18.30
CA ASN A 163 -19.76 -12.33 -18.91
C ASN A 163 -20.31 -13.41 -19.87
N ASN A 164 -21.26 -13.04 -20.73
CA ASN A 164 -21.94 -13.93 -21.67
C ASN A 164 -21.01 -14.53 -22.72
N GLN A 165 -19.78 -13.99 -22.85
CA GLN A 165 -18.72 -14.60 -23.65
C GLN A 165 -18.41 -16.04 -23.24
N ILE A 166 -18.56 -16.43 -21.96
CA ILE A 166 -18.27 -17.80 -21.52
C ILE A 166 -19.18 -18.78 -22.25
N ALA A 167 -20.50 -18.53 -22.23
CA ALA A 167 -21.50 -19.39 -22.85
C ALA A 167 -21.38 -19.42 -24.38
N ILE A 168 -21.09 -18.27 -25.00
CA ILE A 168 -20.92 -18.17 -26.45
C ILE A 168 -19.66 -18.92 -26.90
N LEU A 169 -18.53 -18.67 -26.25
CA LEU A 169 -17.25 -19.28 -26.62
C LEU A 169 -17.21 -20.77 -26.31
N SER A 170 -17.81 -21.21 -25.20
CA SER A 170 -17.94 -22.63 -24.90
C SER A 170 -18.81 -23.35 -25.93
N ALA A 171 -19.91 -22.75 -26.38
CA ALA A 171 -20.75 -23.32 -27.43
C ALA A 171 -20.00 -23.48 -28.76
N ILE A 172 -19.20 -22.47 -29.15
CA ILE A 172 -18.37 -22.49 -30.37
C ILE A 172 -17.28 -23.57 -30.25
N TYR A 173 -16.61 -23.68 -29.10
CA TYR A 173 -15.55 -24.66 -28.87
C TYR A 173 -16.06 -26.11 -29.00
N HIS A 174 -17.21 -26.42 -28.39
CA HIS A 174 -17.76 -27.79 -28.42
C HIS A 174 -18.46 -28.14 -29.73
N LYS A 175 -19.05 -27.14 -30.41
CA LYS A 175 -19.76 -27.32 -31.67
C LYS A 175 -19.23 -26.31 -32.69
N PRO A 176 -18.10 -26.56 -33.36
CA PRO A 176 -17.55 -25.61 -34.33
C PRO A 176 -18.44 -25.45 -35.58
N THR A 177 -19.19 -26.47 -35.98
CA THR A 177 -20.17 -26.42 -37.08
C THR A 177 -21.59 -26.34 -36.51
N PRO A 178 -22.45 -25.36 -36.89
CA PRO A 178 -22.36 -24.43 -38.03
C PRO A 178 -21.73 -23.05 -37.71
N TYR A 179 -21.06 -22.91 -36.56
CA TYR A 179 -20.51 -21.64 -36.09
C TYR A 179 -19.19 -21.29 -36.81
N ALA A 180 -18.07 -21.23 -36.09
CA ALA A 180 -16.75 -20.95 -36.63
C ALA A 180 -15.69 -21.74 -35.85
N LYS A 181 -14.50 -21.93 -36.46
CA LYS A 181 -13.35 -22.45 -35.73
C LYS A 181 -12.85 -21.40 -34.74
N LEU A 182 -12.68 -21.79 -33.48
CA LEU A 182 -12.23 -20.88 -32.42
C LEU A 182 -10.71 -20.67 -32.55
N THR A 183 -10.31 -19.50 -33.05
CA THR A 183 -8.90 -19.12 -33.26
C THR A 183 -8.47 -18.02 -32.29
N TYR A 184 -7.21 -18.02 -31.88
CA TYR A 184 -6.64 -17.07 -30.92
C TYR A 184 -5.59 -16.16 -31.59
N PRO A 185 -5.51 -14.85 -31.26
CA PRO A 185 -6.29 -14.11 -30.27
C PRO A 185 -7.61 -13.53 -30.79
N ARG A 186 -7.90 -13.72 -32.08
CA ARG A 186 -9.12 -13.23 -32.73
C ARG A 186 -9.72 -14.33 -33.59
N PHE A 187 -11.02 -14.53 -33.47
CA PHE A 187 -11.78 -15.40 -34.38
C PHE A 187 -12.72 -14.58 -35.25
N SER A 188 -13.06 -15.12 -36.42
CA SER A 188 -13.92 -14.46 -37.41
C SER A 188 -15.25 -15.18 -37.50
N TYR A 189 -16.35 -14.44 -37.35
CA TYR A 189 -17.72 -14.93 -37.52
C TYR A 189 -18.51 -13.95 -38.40
N HIS A 190 -19.07 -14.43 -39.51
CA HIS A 190 -19.79 -13.64 -40.53
C HIS A 190 -19.17 -12.25 -40.80
N HIS A 191 -17.88 -12.21 -41.15
CA HIS A 191 -17.09 -11.01 -41.48
C HIS A 191 -16.72 -10.08 -40.31
N VAL A 192 -17.14 -10.38 -39.08
CA VAL A 192 -16.73 -9.63 -37.88
C VAL A 192 -15.61 -10.39 -37.17
N ARG A 193 -14.56 -9.68 -36.79
CA ARG A 193 -13.45 -10.22 -36.00
C ARG A 193 -13.69 -9.92 -34.52
N TYR A 194 -13.81 -10.95 -33.71
CA TYR A 194 -13.96 -10.84 -32.26
C TYR A 194 -12.63 -11.12 -31.58
N TYR A 195 -12.26 -10.31 -30.58
CA TYR A 195 -11.06 -10.50 -29.79
C TYR A 195 -11.39 -11.27 -28.51
N ILE A 196 -10.72 -12.40 -28.29
CA ILE A 196 -10.94 -13.29 -27.14
C ILE A 196 -9.75 -13.29 -26.16
N GLY A 197 -8.68 -12.56 -26.49
CA GLY A 197 -7.48 -12.48 -25.64
C GLY A 197 -7.71 -11.81 -24.28
N SER A 198 -8.81 -11.07 -24.11
CA SER A 198 -9.21 -10.51 -22.82
C SER A 198 -10.10 -11.46 -22.00
N ALA A 199 -10.59 -12.55 -22.58
CA ALA A 199 -11.49 -13.47 -21.89
C ALA A 199 -10.79 -14.77 -21.47
N LEU A 200 -9.80 -15.24 -22.25
CA LEU A 200 -9.08 -16.48 -22.00
C LEU A 200 -7.65 -16.23 -21.54
N GLY A 201 -7.22 -16.96 -20.52
CA GLY A 201 -5.85 -17.04 -20.03
C GLY A 201 -5.22 -18.39 -20.31
N ASP A 202 -3.89 -18.42 -20.41
CA ASP A 202 -3.08 -19.62 -20.63
C ASP A 202 -3.58 -20.50 -21.80
N VAL A 203 -3.64 -19.89 -22.99
CA VAL A 203 -4.24 -20.51 -24.18
C VAL A 203 -3.19 -21.30 -24.96
N HIS A 204 -3.43 -22.59 -25.15
CA HIS A 204 -2.65 -23.44 -26.03
C HIS A 204 -3.34 -23.59 -27.38
N VAL A 205 -2.62 -23.19 -28.43
CA VAL A 205 -3.12 -23.13 -29.80
C VAL A 205 -2.40 -24.17 -30.64
N ASP A 206 -3.11 -24.78 -31.58
CA ASP A 206 -2.51 -25.64 -32.59
C ASP A 206 -1.69 -24.81 -33.61
N GLN A 207 -0.46 -25.24 -33.89
CA GLN A 207 0.50 -24.46 -34.69
C GLN A 207 0.12 -24.38 -36.16
N GLU A 208 -0.56 -25.41 -36.68
CA GLU A 208 -0.91 -25.48 -38.10
C GLU A 208 -2.22 -24.74 -38.41
N THR A 209 -3.22 -24.91 -37.54
CA THR A 209 -4.58 -24.39 -37.78
C THR A 209 -4.85 -23.05 -37.08
N GLY A 210 -4.07 -22.71 -36.05
CA GLY A 210 -4.34 -21.55 -35.19
C GLY A 210 -5.56 -21.73 -34.28
N GLU A 211 -6.08 -22.96 -34.17
CA GLU A 211 -7.27 -23.29 -33.37
C GLU A 211 -6.91 -23.48 -31.89
N VAL A 212 -7.79 -23.01 -31.01
CA VAL A 212 -7.63 -23.17 -29.56
C VAL A 212 -7.82 -24.65 -29.21
N ARG A 213 -6.76 -25.27 -28.68
CA ARG A 213 -6.80 -26.65 -28.17
C ARG A 213 -7.25 -26.69 -26.71
N ASP A 214 -6.69 -25.79 -25.91
CA ASP A 214 -6.84 -25.75 -24.46
C ASP A 214 -6.74 -24.30 -23.96
N ALA A 215 -7.39 -23.98 -22.84
CA ALA A 215 -7.19 -22.75 -22.09
C ALA A 215 -7.18 -23.06 -20.58
N GLY A 216 -6.30 -22.40 -19.84
CA GLY A 216 -6.19 -22.59 -18.40
C GLY A 216 -7.20 -21.79 -17.57
N ALA A 217 -7.64 -20.61 -18.05
CA ALA A 217 -8.46 -19.70 -17.25
C ALA A 217 -9.49 -18.89 -18.04
N TRP A 218 -10.60 -18.56 -17.37
CA TRP A 218 -11.53 -17.50 -17.77
C TRP A 218 -11.26 -16.23 -16.96
N LEU A 219 -11.19 -15.09 -17.63
CA LEU A 219 -11.23 -13.77 -17.00
C LEU A 219 -12.66 -13.22 -17.08
N LEU A 220 -13.28 -13.08 -15.91
CA LEU A 220 -14.58 -12.45 -15.72
C LEU A 220 -14.36 -11.01 -15.25
N VAL A 221 -15.06 -10.08 -15.89
CA VAL A 221 -14.94 -8.65 -15.59
C VAL A 221 -16.30 -8.14 -15.15
N TYR A 222 -16.36 -7.61 -13.94
CA TYR A 222 -17.54 -6.97 -13.37
C TYR A 222 -17.26 -5.48 -13.22
N GLN A 223 -18.14 -4.66 -13.77
CA GLN A 223 -17.95 -3.22 -13.81
C GLN A 223 -19.16 -2.51 -13.21
N LEU A 224 -18.91 -1.77 -12.13
CA LEU A 224 -19.90 -1.02 -11.38
C LEU A 224 -19.97 0.43 -11.86
N SER A 225 -21.09 1.09 -11.58
CA SER A 225 -21.30 2.50 -11.86
C SER A 225 -20.65 3.38 -10.78
N HIS A 226 -19.91 4.41 -11.20
CA HIS A 226 -19.25 5.38 -10.34
C HIS A 226 -19.65 6.83 -10.66
N LYS A 227 -20.87 7.06 -11.15
CA LYS A 227 -21.33 8.39 -11.58
C LYS A 227 -21.56 9.34 -10.42
N THR A 228 -22.12 8.82 -9.33
CA THR A 228 -22.44 9.59 -8.13
C THR A 228 -21.63 9.06 -6.95
N PRO A 229 -21.30 9.90 -5.96
CA PRO A 229 -20.60 9.45 -4.76
C PRO A 229 -21.41 8.37 -4.01
N THR A 230 -22.74 8.42 -4.10
CA THR A 230 -23.62 7.40 -3.51
C THR A 230 -23.52 6.06 -4.23
N GLU A 231 -23.52 6.04 -5.57
CA GLU A 231 -23.31 4.81 -6.34
C GLU A 231 -21.92 4.23 -6.11
N SER A 232 -20.90 5.07 -6.05
CA SER A 232 -19.52 4.64 -5.76
C SER A 232 -19.41 3.99 -4.38
N ALA A 233 -20.03 4.58 -3.35
CA ALA A 233 -20.04 4.01 -2.00
C ALA A 233 -20.77 2.66 -1.94
N LEU A 234 -21.93 2.54 -2.61
CA LEU A 234 -22.65 1.26 -2.74
C LEU A 234 -21.83 0.23 -3.51
N GLY A 235 -21.15 0.65 -4.58
CA GLY A 235 -20.27 -0.22 -5.36
C GLY A 235 -19.11 -0.77 -4.52
N ILE A 236 -18.48 0.05 -3.69
CA ILE A 236 -17.42 -0.38 -2.76
C ILE A 236 -17.96 -1.41 -1.77
N GLN A 237 -19.13 -1.18 -1.16
CA GLN A 237 -19.76 -2.14 -0.26
C GLN A 237 -20.05 -3.48 -0.95
N TRP A 238 -20.55 -3.45 -2.19
CA TRP A 238 -20.79 -4.67 -2.96
C TRP A 238 -19.49 -5.41 -3.31
N LEU A 239 -18.39 -4.70 -3.57
CA LEU A 239 -17.08 -5.30 -3.80
C LEU A 239 -16.53 -5.99 -2.54
N GLU A 240 -16.73 -5.40 -1.35
CA GLU A 240 -16.34 -6.01 -0.07
C GLU A 240 -17.13 -7.30 0.21
N GLU A 241 -18.45 -7.28 -0.04
CA GLU A 241 -19.28 -8.48 0.06
C GLU A 241 -18.90 -9.54 -0.98
N LEU A 242 -18.61 -9.13 -2.21
CA LEU A 242 -18.06 -10.03 -3.24
C LEU A 242 -16.75 -10.68 -2.76
N GLU A 243 -15.80 -9.91 -2.24
CA GLU A 243 -14.55 -10.42 -1.64
C GLU A 243 -14.85 -11.45 -0.55
N ALA A 244 -15.75 -11.15 0.39
CA ALA A 244 -16.12 -12.07 1.47
C ALA A 244 -16.73 -13.38 0.97
N HIS A 245 -17.57 -13.33 -0.06
CA HIS A 245 -18.15 -14.52 -0.70
C HIS A 245 -17.09 -15.34 -1.44
N LEU A 246 -16.17 -14.69 -2.17
CA LEU A 246 -15.14 -15.36 -2.95
C LEU A 246 -14.06 -16.00 -2.08
N LEU A 247 -13.67 -15.40 -0.96
CA LEU A 247 -12.72 -15.99 -0.01
C LEU A 247 -13.25 -17.28 0.64
N ASN A 248 -14.57 -17.39 0.81
CA ASN A 248 -15.23 -18.57 1.38
C ASN A 248 -15.71 -19.56 0.32
N PHE A 249 -15.58 -19.22 -0.97
CA PHE A 249 -16.06 -20.05 -2.06
C PHE A 249 -15.20 -21.32 -2.20
N LYS A 250 -15.84 -22.48 -2.11
CA LYS A 250 -15.20 -23.78 -2.31
C LYS A 250 -16.02 -24.59 -3.30
N HIS A 251 -15.41 -24.91 -4.44
CA HIS A 251 -16.01 -25.77 -5.47
C HIS A 251 -15.17 -27.03 -5.69
N PRO A 252 -15.78 -28.17 -6.07
CA PRO A 252 -15.03 -29.38 -6.40
C PRO A 252 -14.17 -29.22 -7.67
N THR A 253 -14.67 -28.52 -8.69
CA THR A 253 -14.07 -28.43 -10.04
C THR A 253 -13.37 -27.11 -10.32
N LEU A 254 -13.76 -26.03 -9.64
CA LEU A 254 -13.29 -24.67 -9.92
C LEU A 254 -12.40 -24.14 -8.79
N GLU A 255 -11.38 -23.41 -9.19
CA GLU A 255 -10.58 -22.55 -8.34
C GLU A 255 -10.76 -21.11 -8.82
N VAL A 256 -10.92 -20.18 -7.88
CA VAL A 256 -11.23 -18.79 -8.18
C VAL A 256 -10.20 -17.90 -7.51
N THR A 257 -9.67 -16.98 -8.28
CA THR A 257 -8.85 -15.87 -7.78
C THR A 257 -9.49 -14.56 -8.21
N PHE A 258 -9.34 -13.51 -7.41
CA PHE A 258 -10.02 -12.25 -7.68
C PHE A 258 -9.13 -11.07 -7.33
N SER A 259 -9.41 -9.95 -7.97
CA SER A 259 -8.87 -8.63 -7.62
C SER A 259 -9.92 -7.58 -7.94
N HIS A 260 -10.03 -6.56 -7.11
CA HIS A 260 -10.90 -5.42 -7.35
C HIS A 260 -10.13 -4.12 -7.10
N SER A 261 -10.74 -3.01 -7.53
CA SER A 261 -10.17 -1.67 -7.44
C SER A 261 -9.66 -1.25 -6.05
N GLN A 262 -10.24 -1.80 -4.99
CA GLN A 262 -9.88 -1.51 -3.59
C GLN A 262 -9.00 -2.58 -2.95
N THR A 263 -8.65 -3.67 -3.65
CA THR A 263 -7.84 -4.75 -3.05
C THR A 263 -6.48 -4.21 -2.64
N LEU A 264 -5.83 -3.42 -3.49
CA LEU A 264 -4.48 -2.90 -3.20
C LEU A 264 -4.47 -1.96 -1.98
N SER A 265 -5.39 -0.99 -1.94
CA SER A 265 -5.53 -0.05 -0.81
C SER A 265 -5.91 -0.77 0.48
N SER A 266 -6.85 -1.72 0.41
CA SER A 266 -7.28 -2.53 1.56
C SER A 266 -6.16 -3.42 2.10
N GLU A 267 -5.42 -4.12 1.24
CA GLU A 267 -4.30 -4.98 1.65
C GLU A 267 -3.13 -4.19 2.24
N MET A 268 -2.84 -3.00 1.71
CA MET A 268 -1.88 -2.08 2.33
C MET A 268 -2.33 -1.70 3.74
N SER A 269 -3.63 -1.42 3.92
CA SER A 269 -4.19 -1.03 5.22
C SER A 269 -4.18 -2.14 6.25
N LYS A 270 -4.55 -3.36 5.82
CA LYS A 270 -4.40 -4.56 6.65
C LYS A 270 -2.96 -4.77 7.09
N ASN A 271 -1.99 -4.56 6.20
CA ASN A 271 -0.57 -4.64 6.55
C ASN A 271 -0.16 -3.53 7.54
N GLY A 272 -0.61 -2.29 7.35
CA GLY A 272 -0.38 -1.19 8.29
C GLY A 272 -0.88 -1.51 9.70
N LEU A 273 -2.10 -2.03 9.81
CA LEU A 273 -2.70 -2.47 11.09
C LEU A 273 -1.95 -3.65 11.72
N TYR A 274 -1.41 -4.56 10.91
CA TYR A 274 -0.58 -5.68 11.38
C TYR A 274 0.80 -5.21 11.90
N LEU A 275 1.34 -4.12 11.36
CA LEU A 275 2.59 -3.52 11.83
C LEU A 275 2.40 -2.65 13.09
N ALA A 276 1.25 -1.99 13.25
CA ALA A 276 0.96 -1.09 14.37
C ALA A 276 1.30 -1.67 15.77
N PRO A 277 0.89 -2.89 16.15
CA PRO A 277 1.22 -3.45 17.47
C PRO A 277 2.71 -3.83 17.62
N LYS A 278 3.46 -3.96 16.52
CA LYS A 278 4.89 -4.29 16.56
C LYS A 278 5.77 -3.08 16.86
N ILE A 279 5.32 -1.88 16.52
CA ILE A 279 6.04 -0.62 16.76
C ILE A 279 6.46 -0.48 18.24
N PRO A 280 5.57 -0.52 19.26
CA PRO A 280 5.98 -0.36 20.66
C PRO A 280 6.93 -1.46 21.14
N ILE A 281 6.79 -2.70 20.61
CA ILE A 281 7.71 -3.81 20.93
C ILE A 281 9.11 -3.49 20.43
N THR A 282 9.25 -3.00 19.20
CA THR A 282 10.57 -2.61 18.66
C THR A 282 11.20 -1.46 19.45
N PHE A 283 10.40 -0.47 19.87
CA PHE A 283 10.87 0.60 20.75
C PHE A 283 11.38 0.05 22.10
N ALA A 284 10.64 -0.86 22.73
CA ALA A 284 11.05 -1.48 23.99
C ALA A 284 12.37 -2.25 23.83
N VAL A 285 12.52 -3.02 22.76
CA VAL A 285 13.77 -3.75 22.46
C VAL A 285 14.95 -2.79 22.25
N LEU A 286 14.76 -1.69 21.51
CA LEU A 286 15.80 -0.68 21.29
C LEU A 286 16.20 0.02 22.59
N ILE A 287 15.23 0.34 23.46
CA ILE A 287 15.51 0.91 24.78
C ILE A 287 16.34 -0.08 25.62
N ILE A 288 15.94 -1.36 25.67
CA ILE A 288 16.68 -2.38 26.43
C ILE A 288 18.10 -2.53 25.86
N TYR A 289 18.23 -2.60 24.54
CA TYR A 289 19.53 -2.74 23.88
C TYR A 289 20.47 -1.56 24.18
N THR A 290 19.99 -0.32 24.05
CA THR A 290 20.79 0.88 24.33
C THR A 290 21.19 1.00 25.80
N LEU A 291 20.30 0.60 26.72
CA LEU A 291 20.63 0.52 28.15
C LEU A 291 21.73 -0.51 28.43
N LEU A 292 21.67 -1.68 27.80
CA LEU A 292 22.69 -2.72 27.97
C LEU A 292 24.05 -2.31 27.37
N CYS A 293 24.06 -1.68 26.20
CA CYS A 293 25.29 -1.27 25.51
C CYS A 293 26.06 -0.14 26.23
N THR A 294 25.37 0.71 26.98
CA THR A 294 26.00 1.82 27.74
C THR A 294 26.52 1.42 29.11
N VAL A 295 26.24 0.19 29.56
CA VAL A 295 26.82 -0.38 30.77
C VAL A 295 28.24 -0.84 30.47
N THR A 296 29.21 -0.14 31.05
CA THR A 296 30.62 -0.53 30.91
C THR A 296 30.94 -1.68 31.85
N LEU A 297 31.17 -2.86 31.28
CA LEU A 297 31.64 -4.04 32.00
C LEU A 297 33.17 -4.04 32.08
N MET A 298 33.71 -4.07 33.29
CA MET A 298 35.13 -4.31 33.51
C MET A 298 35.35 -5.75 33.96
N TRP A 299 36.40 -6.37 33.45
CA TRP A 299 36.89 -7.68 33.88
C TRP A 299 38.03 -7.47 34.89
N LYS A 300 37.91 -7.95 36.13
CA LYS A 300 39.11 -8.32 36.90
C LYS A 300 38.91 -9.72 37.53
N SER A 301 39.83 -10.65 37.25
CA SER A 301 39.56 -12.10 37.43
C SER A 301 38.26 -12.59 36.72
N ARG A 302 37.96 -13.89 36.81
CA ARG A 302 36.95 -14.63 36.01
C ARG A 302 35.47 -14.17 36.15
N ILE A 303 35.18 -13.00 36.70
CA ILE A 303 33.80 -12.52 36.96
C ILE A 303 33.66 -11.09 36.40
N PRO A 304 32.64 -10.79 35.57
CA PRO A 304 32.38 -9.43 35.10
C PRO A 304 31.69 -8.59 36.18
N TRP A 305 32.03 -7.30 36.27
CA TRP A 305 31.32 -6.34 37.12
C TRP A 305 31.00 -5.05 36.39
N VAL A 306 29.90 -4.46 36.83
CA VAL A 306 29.36 -3.21 36.35
C VAL A 306 29.98 -2.05 37.12
N ASP A 307 30.63 -1.12 36.40
CA ASP A 307 31.06 0.16 36.97
C ASP A 307 29.93 1.19 36.83
N TRP A 308 29.26 1.49 37.95
CA TRP A 308 28.14 2.45 37.99
C TRP A 308 28.61 3.92 37.84
N THR A 309 29.89 4.22 38.07
CA THR A 309 30.38 5.60 37.97
C THR A 309 30.71 6.02 36.54
N ARG A 310 30.97 5.05 35.65
CA ARG A 310 31.24 5.30 34.23
C ARG A 310 30.04 5.00 33.33
N SER A 311 29.13 4.12 33.77
CA SER A 311 27.91 3.80 33.04
C SER A 311 26.92 4.97 33.08
N THR A 312 26.41 5.41 31.93
CA THR A 312 25.46 6.53 31.81
C THR A 312 24.10 6.10 31.21
N PRO A 313 23.40 5.12 31.81
CA PRO A 313 22.19 4.54 31.23
C PRO A 313 21.04 5.55 31.11
N TRP A 314 20.94 6.49 32.05
CA TRP A 314 19.89 7.51 32.02
C TRP A 314 20.05 8.48 30.83
N LEU A 315 21.28 8.73 30.41
CA LEU A 315 21.57 9.57 29.24
C LEU A 315 21.13 8.88 27.95
N ALA A 316 21.37 7.56 27.84
CA ALA A 316 20.90 6.75 26.72
C ALA A 316 19.36 6.73 26.63
N PHE A 317 18.70 6.54 27.76
CA PHE A 317 17.24 6.55 27.85
C PHE A 317 16.65 7.90 27.41
N ALA A 318 17.22 9.01 27.89
CA ALA A 318 16.82 10.35 27.50
C ALA A 318 17.00 10.60 25.99
N GLY A 319 18.04 10.04 25.38
CA GLY A 319 18.26 10.12 23.93
C GLY A 319 17.16 9.42 23.12
N VAL A 320 16.74 8.22 23.53
CA VAL A 320 15.65 7.50 22.85
C VAL A 320 14.30 8.21 23.01
N ILE A 321 14.01 8.74 24.20
CA ILE A 321 12.80 9.56 24.42
C ILE A 321 12.86 10.83 23.57
N GLY A 322 14.00 11.50 23.49
CA GLY A 322 14.20 12.69 22.66
C GLY A 322 13.92 12.41 21.18
N ALA A 323 14.42 11.29 20.65
CA ALA A 323 14.11 10.87 19.28
C ALA A 323 12.61 10.60 19.08
N GLY A 324 11.95 9.94 20.04
CA GLY A 324 10.50 9.71 20.02
C GLY A 324 9.68 11.02 20.05
N MET A 325 10.08 11.97 20.89
CA MET A 325 9.50 13.31 20.95
C MET A 325 9.66 14.08 19.63
N GLY A 326 10.81 13.95 18.97
CA GLY A 326 11.04 14.55 17.65
C GLY A 326 10.09 13.99 16.59
N VAL A 327 9.90 12.66 16.58
CA VAL A 327 8.94 12.00 15.69
C VAL A 327 7.50 12.46 15.96
N SER A 328 7.07 12.47 17.23
CA SER A 328 5.70 12.90 17.57
C SER A 328 5.44 14.37 17.22
N THR A 329 6.42 15.24 17.48
CA THR A 329 6.36 16.66 17.12
C THR A 329 6.22 16.85 15.62
N THR A 330 6.97 16.08 14.83
CA THR A 330 6.94 16.15 13.36
C THR A 330 5.59 15.71 12.82
N ILE A 331 5.06 14.58 13.30
CA ILE A 331 3.73 14.08 12.88
C ILE A 331 2.64 15.10 13.23
N GLY A 332 2.66 15.64 14.45
CA GLY A 332 1.68 16.62 14.89
C GLY A 332 1.76 17.93 14.10
N LEU A 333 2.97 18.45 13.85
CA LEU A 333 3.16 19.66 13.05
C LEU A 333 2.69 19.48 11.60
N LEU A 334 3.06 18.37 10.95
CA LEU A 334 2.65 18.10 9.57
C LEU A 334 1.13 17.93 9.44
N SER A 335 0.51 17.28 10.42
CA SER A 335 -0.94 17.17 10.53
C SER A 335 -1.62 18.54 10.62
N LEU A 336 -1.10 19.46 11.45
CA LEU A 336 -1.60 20.84 11.54
C LEU A 336 -1.42 21.65 10.25
N CYS A 337 -0.38 21.34 9.46
CA CYS A 337 -0.16 21.91 8.14
C CYS A 337 -1.09 21.31 7.06
N GLY A 338 -1.97 20.36 7.41
CA GLY A 338 -2.89 19.71 6.47
C GLY A 338 -2.22 18.67 5.57
N VAL A 339 -1.07 18.12 5.97
CA VAL A 339 -0.42 17.04 5.21
C VAL A 339 -1.07 15.71 5.57
N GLN A 340 -1.54 15.00 4.55
CA GLN A 340 -2.21 13.70 4.69
C GLN A 340 -1.24 12.61 5.15
N PHE A 341 -1.71 11.76 6.05
CA PHE A 341 -0.96 10.63 6.58
C PHE A 341 -1.20 9.36 5.77
N CYS A 342 -0.10 8.75 5.32
CA CYS A 342 -0.06 7.49 4.61
C CYS A 342 0.58 6.40 5.48
N GLU A 343 0.15 5.15 5.30
CA GLU A 343 0.56 4.00 6.12
C GLU A 343 2.05 3.68 6.00
N VAL A 344 2.66 3.98 4.85
CA VAL A 344 4.11 3.81 4.64
C VAL A 344 4.92 4.68 5.61
N ILE A 345 4.38 5.85 6.00
CA ILE A 345 5.02 6.76 6.97
C ILE A 345 5.07 6.15 8.37
N SER A 346 4.19 5.17 8.68
CA SER A 346 4.18 4.45 9.95
C SER A 346 5.51 3.71 10.25
N ALA A 347 6.32 3.41 9.22
CA ALA A 347 7.64 2.81 9.39
C ALA A 347 8.77 3.82 9.69
N MET A 348 8.55 5.12 9.48
CA MET A 348 9.57 6.17 9.69
C MET A 348 10.10 6.29 11.12
N PRO A 349 9.28 6.16 12.19
CA PRO A 349 9.77 6.22 13.57
C PRO A 349 10.91 5.22 13.83
N PHE A 350 10.82 4.01 13.26
CA PHE A 350 11.86 2.99 13.40
C PHE A 350 13.17 3.44 12.73
N LEU A 351 13.11 3.93 11.50
CA LEU A 351 14.29 4.41 10.77
C LEU A 351 14.99 5.56 11.49
N VAL A 352 14.21 6.49 12.03
CA VAL A 352 14.70 7.64 12.79
C VAL A 352 15.42 7.16 14.04
N VAL A 353 14.78 6.33 14.85
CA VAL A 353 15.36 5.84 16.12
C VAL A 353 16.60 5.00 15.90
N CYS A 354 16.64 4.16 14.87
CA CYS A 354 17.83 3.39 14.50
C CYS A 354 19.02 4.30 14.13
N LYS A 355 18.76 5.37 13.36
CA LYS A 355 19.81 6.35 13.02
C LYS A 355 20.36 7.04 14.27
N TYR A 356 19.48 7.46 15.19
CA TYR A 356 19.90 8.09 16.44
C TYR A 356 20.60 7.11 17.40
N SER A 357 20.16 5.85 17.48
CA SER A 357 20.83 4.84 18.30
C SER A 357 22.25 4.54 17.83
N ALA A 358 22.49 4.51 16.51
CA ALA A 358 23.83 4.29 15.95
C ALA A 358 24.79 5.43 16.33
N VAL A 359 24.31 6.68 16.29
CA VAL A 359 25.08 7.88 16.68
C VAL A 359 25.36 7.93 18.18
N CYS A 360 24.42 7.48 19.02
CA CYS A 360 24.64 7.40 20.47
C CYS A 360 25.61 6.27 20.88
N THR A 361 25.82 5.25 20.03
CA THR A 361 26.77 4.16 20.29
C THR A 361 28.20 4.46 19.84
N SER A 362 28.43 5.46 18.98
CA SER A 362 29.79 5.97 18.74
C SER A 362 30.25 6.72 19.99
N SER A 363 31.40 6.32 20.51
CA SER A 363 32.03 6.72 21.78
C SER A 363 32.36 8.21 21.95
N ASP A 364 31.84 9.08 21.10
CA ASP A 364 32.07 10.52 21.15
C ASP A 364 30.92 11.19 21.90
N VAL A 365 31.20 11.56 23.15
CA VAL A 365 30.32 12.33 24.06
C VAL A 365 29.85 13.66 23.42
N ALA A 366 30.50 14.10 22.34
CA ALA A 366 30.10 15.25 21.53
C ALA A 366 28.81 15.02 20.72
N ASP A 367 28.50 13.78 20.31
CA ASP A 367 27.35 13.49 19.44
C ASP A 367 26.02 13.37 20.21
N VAL A 368 26.08 13.10 21.52
CA VAL A 368 24.88 13.07 22.38
C VAL A 368 24.28 14.47 22.54
N VAL A 369 25.08 15.54 22.45
CA VAL A 369 24.60 16.92 22.48
C VAL A 369 24.00 17.33 21.13
N SER A 370 24.49 16.75 20.01
CA SER A 370 23.88 16.89 18.69
C SER A 370 22.50 16.21 18.58
N CYS A 371 22.11 15.35 19.51
CA CYS A 371 20.77 14.74 19.53
C CYS A 371 19.68 15.66 20.12
N PHE A 372 20.04 16.80 20.70
CA PHE A 372 19.09 17.75 21.33
C PHE A 372 18.86 19.04 20.53
N CYS A 373 19.39 19.14 19.31
CA CYS A 373 19.10 20.18 18.33
C CYS A 373 18.85 19.53 16.98
#